data_AF-F3MAQ5-F1
#
_entry.id   AF-F3MAQ5-F1
#
_cell.length_a   1.000
_cell.length_b   1.000
_cell.length_c   1.000
_cell.angle_alpha   90.00
_cell.angle_beta   90.00
_cell.angle_gamma   90.00
#
_symmetry.space_group_name_H-M   'P 1'
#
loop_
_entity.id
_entity.type
_entity.pdbx_description
1 polymer ?
#
loop_
_entity_poly.entity_id
_entity_poly.type
_entity_poly.pdbx_seq_one_letter_code
_entity_poly.pdbx_strand_id
1 'polypeptide(L)'
;MDKQTYARYLLNLMDEEADSDEAVIEEAALYGYFQMYMPSGNGVEATFEPLEDGHAYLRRISRIYEMLDPADFTRGTVPAYFNGKGEEASEDALRGYGEQFIRELKQLLDTFAKWERAAEAVAYLDGIEKIELLPPGKIDTVRESYDPDVYEALSEVIIEHKNDEEPIEILDEAYYSIACDYWISYYLQWHRYGLKGDPFAPYFELHRLGYSAVFSGEKLYIGT
;
A
#
# COMPACT_ATOMS: atom_id res chain seq x y z
N MET A 1 7.20 -7.55 22.52
CA MET A 1 7.87 -6.23 22.47
C MET A 1 6.77 -5.19 22.35
N ASP A 2 6.90 -4.01 22.95
CA ASP A 2 5.94 -2.90 22.79
C ASP A 2 6.35 -1.95 21.65
N LYS A 3 5.42 -1.06 21.24
CA LYS A 3 5.60 -0.12 20.13
C LYS A 3 6.81 0.81 20.30
N GLN A 4 7.04 1.35 21.48
CA GLN A 4 8.12 2.32 21.71
C GLN A 4 9.50 1.67 21.82
N THR A 5 9.57 0.45 22.35
CA THR A 5 10.80 -0.38 22.28
C THR A 5 11.14 -0.70 20.83
N TYR A 6 10.15 -1.06 20.01
CA TYR A 6 10.37 -1.33 18.60
C TYR A 6 10.77 -0.08 17.81
N ALA A 7 10.13 1.07 18.06
CA ALA A 7 10.50 2.34 17.44
C ALA A 7 11.99 2.68 17.65
N ARG A 8 12.50 2.50 18.88
CA ARG A 8 13.93 2.69 19.20
C ARG A 8 14.81 1.67 18.49
N TYR A 9 14.38 0.41 18.41
CA TYR A 9 15.07 -0.60 17.62
C TYR A 9 15.21 -0.19 16.15
N LEU A 10 14.16 0.38 15.56
CA LEU A 10 14.17 0.86 14.17
C LEU A 10 15.09 2.07 13.96
N LEU A 11 15.10 3.05 14.88
CA LEU A 11 16.04 4.18 14.80
C LEU A 11 17.49 3.71 14.85
N ASN A 12 17.81 2.74 15.73
CA ASN A 12 19.15 2.16 15.79
C ASN A 12 19.58 1.50 14.46
N LEU A 13 18.65 0.93 13.69
CA LEU A 13 18.97 0.39 12.37
C LEU A 13 19.33 1.50 11.37
N MET A 14 18.82 2.72 11.56
CA MET A 14 19.12 3.91 10.74
C MET A 14 20.41 4.64 11.17
N ASP A 15 21.13 4.13 12.18
CA ASP A 15 22.17 4.88 12.88
C ASP A 15 21.65 6.23 13.45
N GLU A 16 20.36 6.30 13.80
CA GLU A 16 19.72 7.43 14.46
C GLU A 16 19.44 7.12 15.93
N GLU A 17 19.50 8.13 16.79
CA GLU A 17 19.18 8.01 18.21
C GLU A 17 18.04 8.98 18.56
N ALA A 18 17.17 8.55 19.47
CA ALA A 18 16.17 9.45 20.04
C ALA A 18 16.87 10.52 20.90
N ASP A 19 16.30 11.73 20.94
CA ASP A 19 16.85 12.85 21.73
C ASP A 19 17.03 12.53 23.23
N SER A 20 16.26 11.56 23.74
CA SER A 20 16.41 11.00 25.08
C SER A 20 15.68 9.66 25.22
N ASP A 21 16.00 8.90 26.27
CA ASP A 21 15.31 7.66 26.61
C ASP A 21 13.81 7.86 26.90
N GLU A 22 13.38 9.07 27.27
CA GLU A 22 11.98 9.43 27.55
C GLU A 22 11.23 9.97 26.33
N ALA A 23 11.92 10.21 25.21
CA ALA A 23 11.29 10.74 24.01
C ALA A 23 10.28 9.72 23.43
N VAL A 24 9.09 10.21 23.11
CA VAL A 24 8.08 9.44 22.39
C VAL A 24 8.38 9.57 20.91
N ILE A 25 8.63 8.45 20.24
CA ILE A 25 8.83 8.41 18.79
C ILE A 25 7.45 8.32 18.16
N GLU A 26 7.12 9.30 17.32
CA GLU A 26 5.89 9.35 16.53
C GLU A 26 6.07 8.60 15.21
N GLU A 27 4.98 8.06 14.65
CA GLU A 27 4.97 7.36 13.35
C GLU A 27 5.56 8.23 12.22
N ALA A 28 5.26 9.53 12.23
CA ALA A 28 5.76 10.49 11.26
C ALA A 28 7.29 10.60 11.24
N ALA A 29 7.98 10.26 12.34
CA ALA A 29 9.45 10.24 12.39
C ALA A 29 10.05 9.13 11.51
N LEU A 30 9.28 8.07 11.24
CA LEU A 30 9.67 6.95 10.39
C LEU A 30 9.14 7.09 8.95
N TYR A 31 8.60 8.26 8.58
CA TYR A 31 8.21 8.51 7.19
C TYR A 31 9.42 8.34 6.25
N GLY A 32 9.28 7.50 5.23
CA GLY A 32 10.35 7.18 4.30
C GLY A 32 11.37 6.16 4.82
N TYR A 33 11.12 5.52 5.98
CA TYR A 33 12.02 4.54 6.60
C TYR A 33 12.52 3.47 5.61
N PHE A 34 11.62 2.89 4.81
CA PHE A 34 11.99 1.84 3.86
C PHE A 34 12.94 2.28 2.73
N GLN A 35 13.07 3.59 2.47
CA GLN A 35 13.96 4.10 1.42
C GLN A 35 15.44 3.80 1.71
N MET A 36 15.81 3.63 2.98
CA MET A 36 17.20 3.33 3.36
C MET A 36 17.72 2.01 2.78
N TYR A 37 16.82 1.07 2.46
CA TYR A 37 17.18 -0.23 1.90
C TYR A 37 17.16 -0.25 0.37
N MET A 38 16.80 0.86 -0.27
CA MET A 38 16.81 0.94 -1.73
C MET A 38 18.22 0.80 -2.32
N PRO A 39 18.34 0.27 -3.56
CA PRO A 39 17.25 -0.29 -4.37
C PRO A 39 16.98 -1.77 -4.08
N SER A 40 17.92 -2.47 -3.47
CA SER A 40 17.89 -3.95 -3.40
C SER A 40 16.99 -4.53 -2.32
N GLY A 41 16.63 -3.75 -1.29
CA GLY A 41 15.99 -4.27 -0.09
C GLY A 41 16.93 -5.01 0.85
N ASN A 42 18.24 -5.08 0.56
CA ASN A 42 19.22 -5.75 1.41
C ASN A 42 19.19 -5.16 2.83
N GLY A 43 19.01 -6.01 3.85
CA GLY A 43 18.95 -5.62 5.25
C GLY A 43 17.54 -5.33 5.77
N VAL A 44 16.52 -5.26 4.91
CA VAL A 44 15.13 -5.02 5.33
C VAL A 44 14.59 -6.15 6.21
N GLU A 45 15.17 -7.34 6.14
CA GLU A 45 14.83 -8.45 7.04
C GLU A 45 15.00 -8.07 8.52
N ALA A 46 15.99 -7.25 8.86
CA ALA A 46 16.27 -6.81 10.21
C ALA A 46 15.09 -6.03 10.81
N THR A 47 14.41 -5.21 10.01
CA THR A 47 13.18 -4.51 10.43
C THR A 47 12.17 -5.47 11.06
N PHE A 48 12.03 -6.67 10.51
CA PHE A 48 10.98 -7.61 10.92
C PHE A 48 11.46 -8.71 11.88
N GLU A 49 12.76 -8.86 12.12
CA GLU A 49 13.32 -9.90 13.00
C GLU A 49 12.69 -9.94 14.40
N PRO A 50 12.40 -8.81 15.07
CA PRO A 50 11.83 -8.83 16.41
C PRO A 50 10.33 -9.15 16.47
N LEU A 51 9.65 -9.24 15.33
CA LEU A 51 8.20 -9.44 15.25
C LEU A 51 7.86 -10.92 15.08
N GLU A 52 6.81 -11.39 15.75
CA GLU A 52 6.40 -12.81 15.74
C GLU A 52 6.02 -13.30 14.33
N ASP A 53 5.32 -12.46 13.57
CA ASP A 53 4.89 -12.71 12.19
C ASP A 53 5.70 -11.92 11.16
N GLY A 54 6.89 -11.42 11.54
CA GLY A 54 7.75 -10.58 10.70
C GLY A 54 8.01 -11.11 9.29
N HIS A 55 8.11 -12.44 9.15
CA HIS A 55 8.27 -13.11 7.86
C HIS A 55 7.13 -12.83 6.86
N ALA A 56 5.91 -12.54 7.33
CA ALA A 56 4.76 -12.24 6.48
C ALA A 56 4.84 -10.82 5.90
N TYR A 57 5.29 -9.84 6.69
CA TYR A 57 5.62 -8.49 6.20
C TYR A 57 6.79 -8.53 5.21
N LEU A 58 7.87 -9.23 5.58
CA LEU A 58 9.06 -9.37 4.74
C LEU A 58 8.71 -9.90 3.34
N ARG A 59 7.88 -10.95 3.25
CA ARG A 59 7.45 -11.50 1.95
C ARG A 59 6.79 -10.46 1.04
N ARG A 60 6.01 -9.53 1.60
CA ARG A 60 5.30 -8.52 0.79
C ARG A 60 6.21 -7.36 0.42
N ILE A 61 6.99 -6.86 1.37
CA ILE A 61 7.89 -5.73 1.12
C ILE A 61 9.06 -6.11 0.18
N SER A 62 9.52 -7.36 0.18
CA SER A 62 10.55 -7.80 -0.79
C SER A 62 10.10 -7.58 -2.24
N ARG A 63 8.80 -7.76 -2.53
CA ARG A 63 8.24 -7.53 -3.88
C ARG A 63 8.32 -6.07 -4.32
N ILE A 64 8.29 -5.13 -3.38
CA ILE A 64 8.47 -3.69 -3.65
C ILE A 64 9.91 -3.39 -4.10
N TYR A 65 10.91 -4.07 -3.54
CA TYR A 65 12.30 -3.88 -4.00
C TYR A 65 12.57 -4.61 -5.32
N GLU A 66 12.00 -5.81 -5.52
CA GLU A 66 12.15 -6.59 -6.76
C GLU A 66 11.67 -5.84 -8.01
N MET A 67 10.67 -4.95 -7.84
CA MET A 67 10.13 -4.17 -8.95
C MET A 67 10.95 -2.93 -9.30
N LEU A 68 11.90 -2.49 -8.46
CA LEU A 68 12.74 -1.33 -8.75
C LEU A 68 13.79 -1.64 -9.83
N ASP A 69 14.08 -0.66 -10.69
CA ASP A 69 15.21 -0.73 -11.62
C ASP A 69 16.48 -0.18 -10.96
N PRO A 70 17.53 -0.99 -10.73
CA PRO A 70 18.81 -0.50 -10.22
C PRO A 70 19.42 0.63 -11.06
N ALA A 71 19.09 0.73 -12.36
CA ALA A 71 19.58 1.79 -13.23
C ALA A 71 19.13 3.19 -12.77
N ASP A 72 17.94 3.30 -12.15
CA ASP A 72 17.40 4.58 -11.66
C ASP A 72 18.24 5.18 -10.53
N PHE A 73 19.06 4.37 -9.87
CA PHE A 73 19.86 4.74 -8.71
C PHE A 73 21.31 5.11 -9.07
N THR A 74 21.69 5.00 -10.35
CA THR A 74 23.08 5.21 -10.81
C THR A 74 23.39 6.67 -11.17
N ARG A 75 22.37 7.52 -11.34
CA ARG A 75 22.52 8.87 -11.92
C ARG A 75 22.67 10.00 -10.89
N GLY A 76 22.94 9.66 -9.63
CA GLY A 76 23.11 10.65 -8.56
C GLY A 76 21.80 11.25 -8.04
N THR A 77 20.66 10.76 -8.51
CA THR A 77 19.31 11.07 -8.00
C THR A 77 18.64 9.77 -7.62
N VAL A 78 18.17 9.67 -6.37
CA VAL A 78 17.40 8.52 -5.88
C VAL A 78 15.92 8.87 -6.00
N PRO A 79 15.06 7.98 -6.54
CA PRO A 79 13.62 8.19 -6.56
C PRO A 79 13.09 8.47 -5.15
N ALA A 80 12.21 9.46 -5.02
CA ALA A 80 11.55 9.79 -3.76
C ALA A 80 10.46 8.77 -3.37
N TYR A 81 10.04 7.91 -4.30
CA TYR A 81 9.01 6.89 -4.10
C TYR A 81 9.37 5.62 -4.85
N PHE A 82 8.80 4.50 -4.40
CA PHE A 82 8.96 3.20 -5.02
C PHE A 82 8.04 3.11 -6.25
N ASN A 83 8.55 3.49 -7.41
CA ASN A 83 7.83 3.35 -8.67
C ASN A 83 8.26 2.07 -9.40
N GLY A 84 7.29 1.36 -9.97
CA GLY A 84 7.56 0.20 -10.82
C GLY A 84 8.32 0.56 -12.10
N LYS A 85 8.95 -0.45 -12.71
CA LYS A 85 9.79 -0.36 -13.94
C LYS A 85 9.14 0.25 -15.20
N GLY A 86 7.83 0.54 -15.17
CA GLY A 86 7.10 0.97 -16.37
C GLY A 86 7.14 -0.09 -17.47
N GLU A 87 7.07 -1.37 -17.10
CA GLU A 87 7.02 -2.48 -18.07
C GLU A 87 5.77 -2.35 -18.94
N GLU A 88 5.91 -2.44 -20.27
CA GLU A 88 4.76 -2.44 -21.17
C GLU A 88 3.84 -3.63 -20.85
N ALA A 89 2.66 -3.32 -20.33
CA ALA A 89 1.61 -4.29 -20.06
C ALA A 89 0.56 -4.26 -21.16
N SER A 90 0.08 -5.43 -21.58
CA SER A 90 -1.04 -5.51 -22.52
C SER A 90 -2.31 -4.94 -21.90
N GLU A 91 -3.16 -4.29 -22.72
CA GLU A 91 -4.46 -3.78 -22.26
C GLU A 91 -5.32 -4.86 -21.59
N ASP A 92 -5.30 -6.10 -22.10
CA ASP A 92 -6.05 -7.22 -21.53
C ASP A 92 -5.59 -7.56 -20.11
N ALA A 93 -4.27 -7.51 -19.84
CA ALA A 93 -3.73 -7.74 -18.50
C ALA A 93 -4.16 -6.63 -17.53
N LEU A 94 -4.05 -5.36 -17.95
CA LEU A 94 -4.47 -4.21 -17.15
C LEU A 94 -5.95 -4.27 -16.80
N ARG A 95 -6.80 -4.61 -17.77
CA ARG A 95 -8.23 -4.83 -17.56
C ARG A 95 -8.49 -6.00 -16.63
N GLY A 96 -7.79 -7.12 -16.81
CA GLY A 96 -7.91 -8.30 -15.95
C GLY A 96 -7.59 -7.98 -14.47
N TYR A 97 -6.53 -7.21 -14.21
CA TYR A 97 -6.22 -6.76 -12.85
C TYR A 97 -7.29 -5.81 -12.31
N GLY A 98 -7.80 -4.87 -13.11
CA GLY A 98 -8.90 -3.99 -12.69
C GLY A 98 -10.18 -4.75 -12.36
N GLU A 99 -10.58 -5.73 -13.17
CA GLU A 99 -11.77 -6.57 -12.93
C GLU A 99 -11.60 -7.41 -11.67
N GLN A 100 -10.40 -7.96 -11.45
CA GLN A 100 -10.09 -8.71 -10.25
C GLN A 100 -10.11 -7.78 -9.01
N PHE A 101 -9.57 -6.57 -9.11
CA PHE A 101 -9.56 -5.61 -8.02
C PHE A 101 -10.98 -5.23 -7.57
N ILE A 102 -11.86 -4.86 -8.52
CA ILE A 102 -13.27 -4.57 -8.25
C ILE A 102 -13.94 -5.75 -7.56
N ARG A 103 -13.75 -6.96 -8.11
CA ARG A 103 -14.38 -8.18 -7.60
C ARG A 103 -13.93 -8.51 -6.17
N GLU A 104 -12.64 -8.40 -5.89
CA GLU A 104 -12.11 -8.78 -4.57
C GLU A 104 -12.43 -7.73 -3.50
N LEU A 105 -12.40 -6.44 -3.83
CA LEU A 105 -12.91 -5.39 -2.95
C LEU A 105 -14.38 -5.58 -2.62
N LYS A 106 -15.20 -5.89 -3.64
CA LYS A 106 -16.61 -6.18 -3.44
C LYS A 106 -16.79 -7.37 -2.49
N GLN A 107 -16.08 -8.47 -2.74
CA GLN A 107 -16.16 -9.66 -1.89
C GLN A 107 -15.77 -9.37 -0.44
N LEU A 108 -14.75 -8.53 -0.22
CA LEU A 108 -14.38 -8.08 1.12
C LEU A 108 -15.52 -7.29 1.77
N LEU A 109 -15.98 -6.22 1.11
CA LEU A 109 -16.94 -5.27 1.68
C LEU A 109 -18.32 -5.91 1.88
N ASP A 110 -18.70 -6.89 1.06
CA ASP A 110 -19.94 -7.65 1.21
C ASP A 110 -19.96 -8.43 2.55
N THR A 111 -18.81 -8.84 3.09
CA THR A 111 -18.74 -9.45 4.44
C THR A 111 -19.14 -8.47 5.55
N PHE A 112 -19.09 -7.17 5.27
CA PHE A 112 -19.45 -6.07 6.14
C PHE A 112 -20.75 -5.36 5.72
N ALA A 113 -21.59 -5.97 4.86
CA ALA A 113 -22.79 -5.34 4.30
C ALA A 113 -23.85 -4.84 5.32
N LYS A 114 -23.66 -5.10 6.62
CA LYS A 114 -24.46 -4.50 7.70
C LYS A 114 -24.05 -3.06 8.03
N TRP A 115 -22.84 -2.67 7.65
CA TRP A 115 -22.34 -1.32 7.82
C TRP A 115 -22.80 -0.49 6.63
N GLU A 116 -23.33 0.70 6.89
CA GLU A 116 -23.92 1.57 5.88
C GLU A 116 -22.93 1.87 4.75
N ARG A 117 -21.72 2.34 5.08
CA ARG A 117 -20.66 2.62 4.11
C ARG A 117 -20.24 1.40 3.29
N ALA A 118 -20.12 0.22 3.93
CA ALA A 118 -19.75 -1.00 3.22
C ALA A 118 -20.83 -1.41 2.21
N ALA A 119 -22.12 -1.29 2.57
CA ALA A 119 -23.23 -1.56 1.66
C ALA A 119 -23.27 -0.57 0.48
N GLU A 120 -23.04 0.72 0.74
CA GLU A 120 -22.95 1.76 -0.29
C GLU A 120 -21.78 1.50 -1.25
N ALA A 121 -20.59 1.19 -0.73
CA ALA A 121 -19.44 0.85 -1.55
C ALA A 121 -19.64 -0.42 -2.38
N VAL A 122 -20.33 -1.44 -1.84
CA VAL A 122 -20.70 -2.64 -2.62
C VAL A 122 -21.65 -2.27 -3.76
N ALA A 123 -22.66 -1.44 -3.51
CA ALA A 123 -23.58 -0.97 -4.55
C ALA A 123 -22.86 -0.14 -5.61
N TYR A 124 -21.92 0.71 -5.21
CA TYR A 124 -21.06 1.46 -6.12
C TYR A 124 -20.21 0.54 -7.00
N LEU A 125 -19.53 -0.44 -6.41
CA LEU A 125 -18.71 -1.42 -7.15
C LEU A 125 -19.56 -2.26 -8.13
N ASP A 126 -20.81 -2.55 -7.78
CA ASP A 126 -21.77 -3.20 -8.67
C ASP A 126 -22.26 -2.31 -9.82
N GLY A 127 -22.20 -0.99 -9.65
CA GLY A 127 -22.52 0.01 -10.67
C GLY A 127 -21.38 0.31 -11.64
N ILE A 128 -20.17 -0.24 -11.45
CA ILE A 128 -19.05 -0.02 -12.36
C ILE A 128 -19.34 -0.72 -13.71
N GLU A 129 -19.54 0.08 -14.76
CA GLU A 129 -19.87 -0.41 -16.10
C GLU A 129 -18.64 -0.72 -16.95
N LYS A 130 -17.50 -0.04 -16.68
CA LYS A 130 -16.33 -0.12 -17.56
C LYS A 130 -15.02 0.18 -16.84
N ILE A 131 -13.97 -0.53 -17.28
CA ILE A 131 -12.57 -0.15 -17.03
C ILE A 131 -12.06 0.69 -18.20
N GLU A 132 -11.50 1.86 -17.91
CA GLU A 132 -11.00 2.79 -18.91
C GLU A 132 -9.49 2.98 -18.76
N LEU A 133 -8.74 2.55 -19.77
CA LEU A 133 -7.30 2.76 -19.83
C LEU A 133 -7.02 4.16 -20.35
N LEU A 134 -6.27 4.95 -19.59
CA LEU A 134 -5.93 6.31 -19.94
C LEU A 134 -4.58 6.37 -20.67
N PRO A 135 -4.37 7.36 -21.56
CA PRO A 135 -3.05 7.62 -22.12
C PRO A 135 -2.02 7.94 -21.02
N PRO A 136 -0.71 7.73 -21.26
CA PRO A 136 0.33 8.04 -20.28
C PRO A 136 0.27 9.49 -19.77
N GLY A 137 0.43 9.67 -18.46
CA GLY A 137 0.42 10.97 -17.79
C GLY A 137 -0.95 11.62 -17.70
N LYS A 138 -2.03 10.84 -17.88
CA LYS A 138 -3.42 11.34 -17.81
C LYS A 138 -4.18 10.87 -16.59
N ILE A 139 -3.63 9.97 -15.77
CA ILE A 139 -4.32 9.50 -14.57
C ILE A 139 -4.60 10.64 -13.58
N ASP A 140 -3.69 11.61 -13.47
CA ASP A 140 -3.88 12.78 -12.59
C ASP A 140 -5.09 13.65 -12.98
N THR A 141 -5.52 13.60 -14.24
CA THR A 141 -6.69 14.37 -14.70
C THR A 141 -8.02 13.84 -14.17
N VAL A 142 -8.05 12.61 -13.65
CA VAL A 142 -9.24 11.99 -13.05
C VAL A 142 -9.10 11.82 -11.53
N ARG A 143 -7.91 12.01 -10.96
CA ARG A 143 -7.68 11.91 -9.50
C ARG A 143 -8.50 12.93 -8.71
N GLU A 144 -8.75 14.11 -9.27
CA GLU A 144 -9.57 15.15 -8.60
C GLU A 144 -11.06 14.81 -8.55
N SER A 145 -11.53 13.91 -9.42
CA SER A 145 -12.93 13.50 -9.52
C SER A 145 -13.18 12.11 -8.95
N TYR A 146 -12.28 11.60 -8.09
CA TYR A 146 -12.44 10.27 -7.52
C TYR A 146 -13.67 10.19 -6.62
N ASP A 147 -14.32 9.04 -6.61
CA ASP A 147 -15.40 8.74 -5.68
C ASP A 147 -14.83 8.14 -4.39
N PRO A 148 -15.15 8.70 -3.21
CA PRO A 148 -14.53 8.29 -1.96
C PRO A 148 -15.17 7.03 -1.35
N ASP A 149 -16.34 6.59 -1.81
CA ASP A 149 -17.17 5.56 -1.17
C ASP A 149 -16.39 4.28 -0.83
N VAL A 150 -15.63 3.76 -1.79
CA VAL A 150 -14.83 2.53 -1.61
C VAL A 150 -13.68 2.76 -0.62
N TYR A 151 -13.02 3.90 -0.69
CA TYR A 151 -11.92 4.25 0.22
C TYR A 151 -12.41 4.46 1.65
N GLU A 152 -13.52 5.19 1.83
CA GLU A 152 -14.09 5.46 3.15
C GLU A 152 -14.59 4.17 3.81
N ALA A 153 -15.33 3.35 3.08
CA ALA A 153 -15.79 2.06 3.57
C ALA A 153 -14.64 1.13 3.94
N LEU A 154 -13.58 1.10 3.13
CA LEU A 154 -12.41 0.30 3.45
C LEU A 154 -11.67 0.85 4.67
N SER A 155 -11.47 2.17 4.77
CA SER A 155 -10.79 2.78 5.92
C SER A 155 -11.47 2.38 7.23
N GLU A 156 -12.81 2.38 7.26
CA GLU A 156 -13.58 1.90 8.41
C GLU A 156 -13.31 0.41 8.71
N VAL A 157 -13.30 -0.46 7.69
CA VAL A 157 -12.94 -1.88 7.85
C VAL A 157 -11.53 -2.05 8.41
N ILE A 158 -10.55 -1.30 7.90
CA ILE A 158 -9.17 -1.38 8.34
C ILE A 158 -9.05 -0.93 9.79
N ILE A 159 -9.63 0.22 10.16
CA ILE A 159 -9.61 0.76 11.52
C ILE A 159 -10.17 -0.25 12.53
N GLU A 160 -11.30 -0.91 12.22
CA GLU A 160 -11.92 -1.89 13.12
C GLU A 160 -11.11 -3.19 13.28
N HIS A 161 -10.21 -3.50 12.35
CA HIS A 161 -9.36 -4.71 12.39
C HIS A 161 -7.91 -4.42 12.75
N LYS A 162 -7.61 -3.15 13.03
CA LYS A 162 -6.28 -2.68 13.39
C LYS A 162 -6.12 -2.75 14.90
N ASN A 163 -4.95 -3.18 15.35
CA ASN A 163 -4.59 -3.17 16.76
C ASN A 163 -3.49 -2.13 16.99
N ASP A 164 -3.88 -0.99 17.54
CA ASP A 164 -2.99 0.16 17.77
C ASP A 164 -1.89 -0.13 18.81
N GLU A 165 -1.97 -1.23 19.56
CA GLU A 165 -0.94 -1.62 20.53
C GLU A 165 0.18 -2.49 19.90
N GLU A 166 -0.01 -2.98 18.67
CA GLU A 166 0.99 -3.79 17.99
C GLU A 166 2.27 -2.99 17.71
N PRO A 167 3.46 -3.60 17.80
CA PRO A 167 4.69 -2.87 17.52
C PRO A 167 4.78 -2.34 16.10
N ILE A 168 4.38 -3.16 15.12
CA ILE A 168 4.45 -2.83 13.68
C ILE A 168 3.71 -1.55 13.33
N GLU A 169 2.72 -1.17 14.13
CA GLU A 169 1.92 0.03 13.98
C GLU A 169 2.75 1.31 13.86
N ILE A 170 3.93 1.37 14.50
CA ILE A 170 4.82 2.53 14.38
C ILE A 170 5.26 2.81 12.92
N LEU A 171 5.14 1.80 12.03
CA LEU A 171 5.53 1.88 10.63
C LEU A 171 4.36 2.25 9.69
N ASP A 172 3.18 2.63 10.18
CA ASP A 172 2.03 2.93 9.31
C ASP A 172 2.33 4.06 8.31
N GLU A 173 2.90 5.17 8.78
CA GLU A 173 3.37 6.26 7.91
C GLU A 173 4.54 5.83 7.01
N ALA A 174 5.41 4.94 7.48
CA ALA A 174 6.49 4.37 6.67
C ALA A 174 5.93 3.55 5.50
N TYR A 175 4.91 2.72 5.73
CA TYR A 175 4.25 1.95 4.67
C TYR A 175 3.52 2.85 3.69
N TYR A 176 2.82 3.88 4.16
CA TYR A 176 2.20 4.87 3.28
C TYR A 176 3.23 5.59 2.41
N SER A 177 4.37 5.99 2.98
CA SER A 177 5.43 6.73 2.28
C SER A 177 6.08 5.97 1.12
N ILE A 178 5.92 4.64 1.02
CA ILE A 178 6.45 3.83 -0.08
C ILE A 178 5.94 4.33 -1.43
N ALA A 179 4.64 4.66 -1.51
CA ALA A 179 3.99 5.05 -2.76
C ALA A 179 3.08 6.28 -2.61
N CYS A 180 2.94 6.84 -1.41
CA CYS A 180 1.87 7.80 -1.07
C CYS A 180 0.48 7.27 -1.49
N ASP A 181 0.27 5.97 -1.26
CA ASP A 181 -0.91 5.24 -1.71
C ASP A 181 -1.36 4.25 -0.64
N TYR A 182 -2.56 4.50 -0.10
CA TYR A 182 -3.14 3.64 0.92
C TYR A 182 -3.41 2.22 0.42
N TRP A 183 -3.70 2.00 -0.86
CA TRP A 183 -3.87 0.64 -1.37
C TRP A 183 -2.60 -0.19 -1.24
N ILE A 184 -1.44 0.43 -1.47
CA ILE A 184 -0.13 -0.21 -1.31
C ILE A 184 0.19 -0.41 0.16
N SER A 185 -0.07 0.59 1.01
CA SER A 185 0.09 0.44 2.46
C SER A 185 -0.74 -0.75 2.98
N TYR A 186 -2.03 -0.81 2.63
CA TYR A 186 -2.91 -1.91 3.03
C TYR A 186 -2.47 -3.25 2.44
N TYR A 187 -2.02 -3.30 1.18
CA TYR A 187 -1.47 -4.52 0.59
C TYR A 187 -0.32 -5.05 1.43
N LEU A 188 0.67 -4.21 1.77
CA LEU A 188 1.88 -4.62 2.46
C LEU A 188 1.60 -5.12 3.88
N GLN A 189 0.55 -4.58 4.50
CA GLN A 189 0.16 -4.90 5.87
C GLN A 189 -0.96 -5.95 5.95
N TRP A 190 -1.58 -6.35 4.84
CA TRP A 190 -2.90 -7.00 4.79
C TRP A 190 -3.11 -8.16 5.77
N HIS A 191 -2.10 -9.01 5.95
CA HIS A 191 -2.19 -10.18 6.83
C HIS A 191 -2.48 -9.83 8.29
N ARG A 192 -2.10 -8.62 8.75
CA ARG A 192 -2.29 -8.17 10.13
C ARG A 192 -3.76 -7.99 10.50
N TYR A 193 -4.61 -7.67 9.52
CA TYR A 193 -6.03 -7.41 9.76
C TYR A 193 -6.86 -8.69 9.99
N GLY A 194 -6.26 -9.87 9.81
CA GLY A 194 -6.96 -11.15 10.03
C GLY A 194 -8.13 -11.40 9.06
N LEU A 195 -8.20 -10.63 7.97
CA LEU A 195 -9.24 -10.71 6.95
C LEU A 195 -8.90 -11.76 5.89
N LYS A 196 -9.93 -12.31 5.24
CA LYS A 196 -9.77 -13.35 4.22
C LYS A 196 -9.43 -12.74 2.86
N GLY A 197 -8.75 -13.53 2.02
CA GLY A 197 -8.39 -13.14 0.66
C GLY A 197 -7.18 -12.21 0.62
N ASP A 198 -6.98 -11.54 -0.50
CA ASP A 198 -5.92 -10.54 -0.70
C ASP A 198 -6.37 -9.48 -1.71
N PRO A 199 -7.37 -8.65 -1.35
CA PRO A 199 -8.08 -7.80 -2.31
C PRO A 199 -7.23 -6.72 -2.94
N PHE A 200 -6.04 -6.43 -2.40
CA PHE A 200 -5.10 -5.48 -2.95
C PHE A 200 -4.03 -6.11 -3.84
N ALA A 201 -3.94 -7.45 -3.89
CA ALA A 201 -2.97 -8.11 -4.77
C ALA A 201 -3.10 -7.71 -6.26
N PRO A 202 -4.31 -7.55 -6.84
CA PRO A 202 -4.44 -7.12 -8.22
C PRO A 202 -4.00 -5.66 -8.42
N TYR A 203 -4.29 -4.79 -7.45
CA TYR A 203 -3.82 -3.41 -7.47
C TYR A 203 -2.29 -3.32 -7.35
N PHE A 204 -1.70 -4.16 -6.49
CA PHE A 204 -0.25 -4.26 -6.39
C PHE A 204 0.39 -4.64 -7.72
N GLU A 205 -0.21 -5.55 -8.51
CA GLU A 205 0.32 -5.87 -9.83
C GLU A 205 0.23 -4.68 -10.81
N LEU A 206 -0.83 -3.86 -10.75
CA LEU A 206 -0.89 -2.61 -11.52
C LEU A 206 0.25 -1.67 -11.11
N HIS A 207 0.44 -1.45 -9.82
CA HIS A 207 1.50 -0.59 -9.28
C HIS A 207 2.90 -1.09 -9.66
N ARG A 208 3.12 -2.41 -9.60
CA ARG A 208 4.37 -3.06 -10.03
C ARG A 208 4.71 -2.77 -11.49
N LEU A 209 3.69 -2.66 -12.34
CA LEU A 209 3.80 -2.32 -13.75
C LEU A 209 3.88 -0.79 -13.99
N GLY A 210 3.81 0.03 -12.94
CA GLY A 210 3.85 1.49 -13.02
C GLY A 210 2.48 2.15 -13.23
N TYR A 211 1.38 1.41 -13.09
CA TYR A 211 0.02 1.90 -13.25
C TYR A 211 -0.63 2.17 -11.90
N SER A 212 -1.53 3.14 -11.87
CA SER A 212 -2.45 3.41 -10.76
C SER A 212 -3.89 3.30 -11.24
N ALA A 213 -4.82 3.20 -10.29
CA ALA A 213 -6.24 3.09 -10.58
C ALA A 213 -7.09 4.06 -9.76
N VAL A 214 -8.13 4.61 -10.38
CA VAL A 214 -9.02 5.61 -9.77
C VAL A 214 -10.48 5.24 -10.06
N PHE A 215 -11.26 5.10 -9.01
CA PHE A 215 -12.71 4.96 -9.07
C PHE A 215 -13.35 6.34 -9.28
N SER A 216 -14.15 6.51 -10.34
CA SER A 216 -14.85 7.77 -10.62
C SER A 216 -16.04 7.57 -11.57
N GLY A 217 -17.22 7.99 -11.13
CA GLY A 217 -18.50 7.65 -11.72
C GLY A 217 -18.69 6.13 -11.82
N GLU A 218 -19.24 5.67 -12.94
CA GLU A 218 -19.49 4.24 -13.21
C GLU A 218 -18.25 3.54 -13.80
N LYS A 219 -17.03 4.01 -13.47
CA LYS A 219 -15.79 3.53 -14.08
C LYS A 219 -14.64 3.35 -13.11
N LEU A 220 -13.78 2.40 -13.44
CA LEU A 220 -12.41 2.32 -12.94
C LEU A 220 -11.45 2.81 -14.03
N TYR A 221 -10.75 3.90 -13.78
CA TYR A 221 -9.69 4.40 -14.66
C TYR A 221 -8.36 3.75 -14.27
N ILE A 222 -7.56 3.34 -15.25
CA ILE A 222 -6.20 2.82 -15.05
C ILE A 222 -5.23 3.60 -15.93
N GLY A 223 -4.11 4.05 -15.38
CA GLY A 223 -3.11 4.81 -16.12
C GLY A 223 -1.82 5.04 -15.33
N THR A 224 -0.79 5.47 -16.03
CA THR A 224 0.51 5.89 -15.48
C THR A 224 0.54 7.40 -15.27
#